data_AF-A0A554LBX7-F1
#
_entry.id   AF-A0A554LBX7-F1
#
_cell.length_a   1.000
_cell.length_b   1.000
_cell.length_c   1.000
_cell.angle_alpha   90.00
_cell.angle_beta   90.00
_cell.angle_gamma   90.00
#
_symmetry.space_group_name_H-M   'P 1'
#
loop_
_entity.id
_entity.type
_entity.pdbx_description
1 polymer ?
#
loop_
_entity_poly.entity_id
_entity_poly.type
_entity_poly.pdbx_seq_one_letter_code
_entity_poly.pdbx_strand_id
1 'polypeptide(L)'
;MPDFVNSIYQFFNHPFFIIFGGVASLLVLTGFLLNFVFWLLGLWPLLWRLGYGRWSRKIAIVAKADVYADLKKVLVKSGVFREGNVFHISSTSLSEVKESDMLLVHYQSFNEPQNKTILANKRSSSGMIFYFPEYAPQQGIKISDAMLKRINDEENTTVVNFRGRLLNDIITTLITTSYEK
;
A
#
# COMPACT_ATOMS: atom_id res chain seq x y z
N MET A 1 -7.75 -1.21 65.49
CA MET A 1 -7.50 -1.29 64.03
C MET A 1 -8.37 -2.33 63.31
N PRO A 2 -8.62 -3.54 63.85
CA PRO A 2 -9.53 -4.51 63.22
C PRO A 2 -10.96 -3.98 63.02
N ASP A 3 -11.48 -3.25 64.01
CA ASP A 3 -12.85 -2.74 63.99
C ASP A 3 -13.08 -1.69 62.91
N PHE A 4 -12.10 -0.82 62.66
CA PHE A 4 -12.17 0.21 61.62
C PHE A 4 -12.22 -0.41 60.21
N VAL A 5 -11.36 -1.41 59.96
CA VAL A 5 -11.36 -2.14 58.68
C VAL A 5 -12.68 -2.90 58.49
N ASN A 6 -13.22 -3.47 59.57
CA ASN A 6 -14.49 -4.18 59.53
C ASN A 6 -15.69 -3.25 59.29
N SER A 7 -15.70 -2.05 59.88
CA SER A 7 -16.71 -1.02 59.60
C SER A 7 -16.66 -0.54 58.14
N ILE A 8 -15.47 -0.34 57.58
CA ILE A 8 -15.30 -0.01 56.16
C ILE A 8 -15.83 -1.15 55.27
N TYR A 9 -15.49 -2.39 55.59
CA TYR A 9 -15.96 -3.56 54.85
C TYR A 9 -17.49 -3.68 54.87
N GLN A 10 -18.13 -3.49 56.03
CA GLN A 10 -19.59 -3.51 56.14
C GLN A 10 -20.24 -2.35 55.39
N PHE A 11 -19.65 -1.16 55.41
CA PHE A 11 -20.13 -0.01 54.66
C PHE A 11 -20.18 -0.29 53.15
N PHE A 12 -19.10 -0.81 52.56
CA PHE A 12 -19.07 -1.14 51.12
C PHE A 12 -19.91 -2.39 50.75
N ASN A 13 -20.21 -3.26 51.71
CA ASN A 13 -21.13 -4.39 51.52
C ASN A 13 -22.60 -4.02 51.70
N HIS A 14 -22.93 -2.76 52.02
CA HIS A 14 -24.31 -2.35 52.05
C HIS A 14 -24.94 -2.54 50.65
N PRO A 15 -26.16 -3.11 50.54
CA PRO A 15 -26.77 -3.47 49.26
C PRO A 15 -26.80 -2.33 48.24
N PHE A 16 -26.97 -1.09 48.71
CA PHE A 16 -26.91 0.12 47.87
C PHE A 16 -25.58 0.25 47.10
N PHE A 17 -24.43 0.12 47.78
CA PHE A 17 -23.13 0.28 47.15
C PHE A 17 -22.77 -0.90 46.24
N ILE A 18 -23.22 -2.11 46.59
CA ILE A 18 -23.03 -3.28 45.73
C ILE A 18 -23.79 -3.11 44.41
N ILE A 19 -25.07 -2.70 44.47
CA ILE A 19 -25.89 -2.51 43.27
C ILE A 19 -25.33 -1.38 42.41
N PHE A 20 -25.06 -0.21 43.01
CA PHE A 20 -24.54 0.94 42.26
C PHE A 20 -23.14 0.67 41.70
N GLY A 21 -22.25 0.07 42.51
CA GLY A 21 -20.91 -0.33 42.08
C GLY A 21 -20.94 -1.38 40.98
N GLY A 22 -21.87 -2.33 41.05
CA GLY A 22 -22.10 -3.32 39.99
C GLY A 22 -22.53 -2.68 38.67
N VAL A 23 -23.52 -1.77 38.71
CA VAL A 23 -23.98 -1.04 37.52
C VAL A 23 -22.87 -0.15 36.95
N ALA A 24 -22.17 0.60 37.79
CA ALA A 24 -21.05 1.44 37.36
C ALA A 24 -19.92 0.62 36.73
N SER A 25 -19.56 -0.51 37.33
CA SER A 25 -18.53 -1.42 36.80
C SER A 25 -18.96 -2.02 35.45
N LEU A 26 -20.22 -2.41 35.31
CA LEU A 26 -20.77 -2.91 34.06
C LEU A 26 -20.72 -1.86 32.96
N LEU A 27 -21.06 -0.61 33.26
CA LEU A 27 -21.00 0.50 32.30
C LEU A 27 -19.55 0.77 31.86
N VAL A 28 -18.60 0.81 32.79
CA VAL A 28 -17.17 1.01 32.47
C VAL A 28 -16.65 -0.13 31.61
N LEU A 29 -16.95 -1.38 31.97
CA LEU A 29 -16.49 -2.56 31.24
C LEU A 29 -17.09 -2.61 29.83
N THR A 30 -18.37 -2.27 29.70
CA THR A 30 -19.05 -2.16 28.40
C THR A 30 -18.45 -1.04 27.55
N GLY A 31 -18.24 0.14 28.15
CA GLY A 31 -17.61 1.28 27.46
C GLY A 31 -16.20 0.96 26.99
N PHE A 32 -15.41 0.25 27.80
CA PHE A 32 -14.07 -0.20 27.41
C PHE A 32 -14.13 -1.17 26.23
N LEU A 33 -15.01 -2.19 26.29
CA LEU A 33 -15.19 -3.16 25.20
C LEU A 33 -15.62 -2.48 23.90
N LEU A 34 -16.59 -1.57 23.97
CA LEU A 34 -17.06 -0.83 22.79
C LEU A 34 -15.94 0.04 22.18
N ASN A 35 -15.17 0.76 23.02
CA ASN A 35 -14.03 1.53 22.55
C ASN A 35 -12.97 0.64 21.89
N PHE A 36 -12.67 -0.51 22.47
CA PHE A 36 -11.72 -1.45 21.89
C PHE A 36 -12.22 -2.00 20.54
N VAL A 37 -13.51 -2.33 20.43
CA VAL A 37 -14.13 -2.76 19.17
C VAL A 37 -14.09 -1.65 18.12
N PHE A 38 -14.45 -0.41 18.46
CA PHE A 38 -14.38 0.70 17.52
C PHE A 38 -12.94 1.02 17.10
N TRP A 39 -11.98 0.92 18.02
CA TRP A 39 -10.57 1.08 17.72
C TRP A 39 -10.08 0.01 16.74
N LEU A 40 -10.44 -1.26 16.97
CA LEU A 40 -10.17 -2.34 16.04
C LEU A 40 -10.84 -2.08 14.69
N LEU A 41 -12.13 -1.77 14.64
CA LEU A 41 -12.84 -1.53 13.38
C LEU A 41 -12.32 -0.31 12.61
N GLY A 42 -11.74 0.69 13.29
CA GLY A 42 -11.12 1.84 12.64
C GLY A 42 -9.72 1.57 12.07
N LEU A 43 -8.84 0.93 12.86
CA LEU A 43 -7.45 0.70 12.46
C LEU A 43 -7.23 -0.59 11.67
N TRP A 44 -8.01 -1.63 11.97
CA TRP A 44 -7.90 -2.95 11.34
C TRP A 44 -8.01 -2.89 9.82
N PRO A 45 -8.97 -2.16 9.20
CA PRO A 45 -9.06 -2.08 7.75
C PRO A 45 -7.80 -1.48 7.11
N LEU A 46 -7.17 -0.50 7.77
CA LEU A 46 -5.94 0.12 7.29
C LEU A 46 -4.75 -0.84 7.37
N LEU A 47 -4.59 -1.51 8.52
CA LEU A 47 -3.53 -2.50 8.72
C LEU A 47 -3.69 -3.69 7.77
N TRP A 48 -4.93 -4.16 7.59
CA TRP A 48 -5.24 -5.22 6.64
C TRP A 48 -4.90 -4.81 5.21
N ARG A 49 -5.25 -3.59 4.79
CA ARG A 49 -4.92 -3.09 3.44
C ARG A 49 -3.42 -2.98 3.21
N LEU A 50 -2.67 -2.44 4.17
CA LEU A 50 -1.22 -2.35 4.08
C LEU A 50 -0.56 -3.73 4.06
N GLY A 51 -0.99 -4.63 4.95
CA GLY A 51 -0.48 -6.01 5.04
C GLY A 51 -0.81 -6.84 3.80
N TYR A 52 -2.04 -6.74 3.30
CA TYR A 52 -2.49 -7.41 2.08
C TYR A 52 -1.74 -6.90 0.86
N GLY A 53 -1.57 -5.57 0.73
CA GLY A 53 -0.77 -4.96 -0.34
C GLY A 53 0.66 -5.52 -0.41
N ARG A 54 1.27 -5.80 0.73
CA ARG A 54 2.57 -6.48 0.83
C ARG A 54 2.54 -7.97 0.52
N TRP A 55 1.47 -8.69 0.91
CA TRP A 55 1.42 -10.15 0.83
C TRP A 55 1.00 -10.67 -0.55
N SER A 56 0.02 -10.04 -1.21
CA SER A 56 -0.68 -10.65 -2.35
C SER A 56 -0.47 -9.94 -3.69
N ARG A 57 -0.15 -8.63 -3.69
CA ARG A 57 -0.10 -7.83 -4.92
C ARG A 57 1.10 -8.19 -5.78
N LYS A 58 0.85 -8.46 -7.06
CA LYS A 58 1.88 -8.78 -8.05
C LYS A 58 2.40 -7.51 -8.71
N ILE A 59 3.71 -7.30 -8.64
CA ILE A 59 4.42 -6.16 -9.23
C ILE A 59 5.17 -6.63 -10.48
N ALA A 60 4.73 -6.16 -11.63
CA ALA A 60 5.46 -6.33 -12.87
C ALA A 60 6.46 -5.20 -13.05
N ILE A 61 7.73 -5.54 -13.24
CA ILE A 61 8.74 -4.60 -13.70
C ILE A 61 8.87 -4.75 -15.20
N VAL A 62 8.51 -3.71 -15.94
CA VAL A 62 8.63 -3.65 -17.39
C VAL A 62 9.92 -2.91 -17.72
N ALA A 63 10.98 -3.64 -18.03
CA ALA A 63 12.32 -3.08 -18.27
C ALA A 63 13.21 -4.02 -19.10
N LYS A 64 14.38 -3.55 -19.53
CA LYS A 64 15.47 -4.44 -20.01
C LYS A 64 16.02 -5.28 -18.84
N ALA A 65 16.63 -6.42 -19.15
CA ALA A 65 17.03 -7.43 -18.15
C ALA A 65 18.04 -6.91 -17.11
N ASP A 66 18.95 -6.04 -17.53
CA ASP A 66 19.92 -5.36 -16.67
C ASP A 66 19.25 -4.43 -15.66
N VAL A 67 18.35 -3.57 -16.12
CA VAL A 67 17.61 -2.62 -15.28
C VAL A 67 16.61 -3.35 -14.37
N TYR A 68 15.99 -4.42 -14.88
CA TYR A 68 15.11 -5.28 -14.09
C TYR A 68 15.82 -5.82 -12.85
N ALA A 69 17.03 -6.36 -13.00
CA ALA A 69 17.77 -6.94 -11.89
C ALA A 69 18.07 -5.91 -10.79
N ASP A 70 18.44 -4.67 -11.17
CA ASP A 70 18.69 -3.60 -10.20
C ASP A 70 17.40 -3.15 -9.49
N LEU A 71 16.32 -2.93 -10.24
CA LEU A 71 15.03 -2.53 -9.67
C LEU A 71 14.45 -3.62 -8.76
N LYS A 72 14.49 -4.89 -9.18
CA LYS A 72 14.05 -6.03 -8.37
C LYS A 72 14.82 -6.07 -7.05
N LYS A 73 16.14 -5.90 -7.10
CA LYS A 73 17.00 -5.88 -5.92
C LYS A 73 16.61 -4.75 -4.96
N VAL A 74 16.28 -3.56 -5.45
CA VAL A 74 15.80 -2.44 -4.60
C VAL A 74 14.48 -2.79 -3.94
N LEU A 75 13.50 -3.26 -4.70
CA LEU A 75 12.17 -3.57 -4.20
C LEU A 75 12.22 -4.68 -3.15
N VAL A 76 12.96 -5.75 -3.41
CA VAL A 76 13.10 -6.88 -2.47
C VAL A 76 13.90 -6.49 -1.23
N LYS A 77 15.02 -5.76 -1.39
CA LYS A 77 15.84 -5.32 -0.24
C LYS A 77 15.12 -4.33 0.67
N SER A 78 14.12 -3.60 0.18
CA SER A 78 13.30 -2.72 1.01
C SER A 78 12.54 -3.47 2.12
N GLY A 79 12.35 -4.80 1.98
CA GLY A 79 11.54 -5.62 2.87
C GLY A 79 10.03 -5.42 2.70
N VAL A 80 9.61 -4.44 1.89
CA VAL A 80 8.19 -4.14 1.63
C VAL A 80 7.58 -5.18 0.70
N PHE A 81 8.33 -5.70 -0.27
CA PHE A 81 7.82 -6.63 -1.27
C PHE A 81 8.46 -8.01 -1.17
N ARG A 82 7.65 -9.05 -1.39
CA ARG A 82 8.14 -10.43 -1.50
C ARG A 82 8.71 -10.67 -2.88
N GLU A 83 9.83 -11.37 -2.94
CA GLU A 83 10.49 -11.68 -4.21
C GLU A 83 9.58 -12.46 -5.17
N GLY A 84 8.77 -13.40 -4.68
CA GLY A 84 7.83 -14.17 -5.50
C GLY A 84 6.69 -13.35 -6.11
N ASN A 85 6.46 -12.13 -5.63
CA ASN A 85 5.44 -11.22 -6.16
C ASN A 85 6.01 -10.22 -7.17
N VAL A 86 7.33 -10.20 -7.38
CA VAL A 86 8.00 -9.28 -8.32
C VAL A 86 8.48 -10.08 -9.53
N PHE A 87 7.94 -9.76 -10.70
CA PHE A 87 8.26 -10.48 -11.94
C PHE A 87 8.63 -9.54 -13.08
N HIS A 88 9.29 -10.08 -14.10
CA HIS A 88 9.83 -9.33 -15.23
C HIS A 88 8.87 -9.43 -16.42
N ILE A 89 8.55 -8.29 -17.02
CA ILE A 89 7.95 -8.23 -18.34
C ILE A 89 8.97 -7.64 -19.31
N SER A 90 9.30 -8.41 -20.34
CA SER A 90 10.25 -8.01 -21.38
C SER A 90 9.52 -7.41 -22.58
N SER A 91 10.26 -6.94 -23.58
CA SER A 91 9.70 -6.41 -24.83
C SER A 91 8.87 -7.43 -25.62
N THR A 92 9.07 -8.73 -25.39
CA THR A 92 8.36 -9.79 -26.13
C THR A 92 7.02 -10.15 -25.51
N SER A 93 6.77 -9.79 -24.25
CA SER A 93 5.59 -10.20 -23.48
C SER A 93 4.77 -9.03 -22.95
N LEU A 94 4.75 -7.90 -23.66
CA LEU A 94 4.01 -6.68 -23.26
C LEU A 94 2.50 -6.89 -23.03
N SER A 95 1.91 -7.99 -23.53
CA SER A 95 0.53 -8.37 -23.24
C SER A 95 0.29 -8.86 -21.81
N GLU A 96 1.31 -9.39 -21.14
CA GLU A 96 1.26 -9.91 -19.75
C GLU A 96 1.06 -8.79 -18.71
N VAL A 97 1.18 -7.53 -19.15
CA VAL A 97 0.92 -6.31 -18.34
C VAL A 97 -0.46 -6.35 -17.67
N LYS A 98 -1.44 -7.00 -18.29
CA LYS A 98 -2.83 -7.11 -17.81
C LYS A 98 -3.00 -7.94 -16.54
N GLU A 99 -2.05 -8.83 -16.23
CA GLU A 99 -2.13 -9.74 -15.08
C GLU A 99 -1.54 -9.13 -13.79
N SER A 100 -1.08 -7.88 -13.87
CA SER A 100 -0.33 -7.20 -12.82
C SER A 100 -1.22 -6.27 -12.01
N ASP A 101 -1.08 -6.27 -10.69
CA ASP A 101 -1.74 -5.28 -9.83
C ASP A 101 -1.01 -3.92 -9.86
N MET A 102 0.29 -3.96 -10.11
CA MET A 102 1.16 -2.80 -10.17
C MET A 102 2.22 -2.96 -11.25
N LEU A 103 2.41 -1.91 -12.03
CA LEU A 103 3.36 -1.86 -13.13
C LEU A 103 4.43 -0.82 -12.83
N LEU A 104 5.67 -1.26 -12.77
CA LEU A 104 6.85 -0.40 -12.72
C LEU A 104 7.51 -0.42 -14.09
N VAL A 105 7.28 0.62 -14.88
CA VAL A 105 7.78 0.74 -16.26
C VAL A 105 9.03 1.60 -16.28
N HIS A 106 10.17 1.03 -16.65
CA HIS A 106 11.36 1.84 -16.92
C HIS A 106 11.24 2.47 -18.30
N TYR A 107 10.91 3.76 -18.37
CA TYR A 107 10.53 4.45 -19.60
C TYR A 107 11.64 4.36 -20.68
N GLN A 108 12.90 4.51 -20.28
CA GLN A 108 14.06 4.52 -21.18
C GLN A 108 14.43 3.12 -21.70
N SER A 109 13.83 2.05 -21.18
CA SER A 109 14.03 0.70 -21.71
C SER A 109 13.36 0.50 -23.08
N PHE A 110 12.38 1.34 -23.42
CA PHE A 110 11.50 1.16 -24.57
C PHE A 110 11.37 2.46 -25.37
N ASN A 111 10.95 2.33 -26.63
CA ASN A 111 10.62 3.49 -27.45
C ASN A 111 9.20 4.02 -27.15
N GLU A 112 8.89 5.22 -27.63
CA GLU A 112 7.59 5.85 -27.36
C GLU A 112 6.38 5.02 -27.86
N PRO A 113 6.40 4.39 -29.06
CA PRO A 113 5.33 3.47 -29.46
C PRO A 113 5.12 2.30 -28.49
N GLN A 114 6.20 1.67 -28.01
CA GLN A 114 6.11 0.60 -27.02
C GLN A 114 5.56 1.10 -25.68
N ASN A 115 6.00 2.26 -25.21
CA ASN A 115 5.46 2.89 -24.00
C ASN A 115 3.96 3.20 -24.13
N LYS A 116 3.50 3.60 -25.32
CA LYS A 116 2.07 3.76 -25.62
C LYS A 116 1.32 2.43 -25.56
N THR A 117 1.89 1.36 -26.09
CA THR A 117 1.30 0.01 -26.01
C THR A 117 1.23 -0.51 -24.58
N ILE A 118 2.26 -0.26 -23.76
CA ILE A 118 2.27 -0.62 -22.34
C ILE A 118 1.15 0.12 -21.60
N LEU A 119 1.04 1.43 -21.80
CA LEU A 119 -0.01 2.25 -21.19
C LEU A 119 -1.41 1.77 -21.62
N ALA A 120 -1.62 1.50 -22.90
CA ALA A 120 -2.92 1.06 -23.42
C ALA A 120 -3.34 -0.35 -22.95
N ASN A 121 -2.38 -1.19 -22.54
CA ASN A 121 -2.67 -2.53 -22.00
C ASN A 121 -2.81 -2.55 -20.47
N LYS A 122 -2.70 -1.39 -19.81
CA LYS A 122 -2.94 -1.26 -18.38
C LYS A 122 -4.40 -1.62 -18.04
N ARG A 123 -4.60 -2.27 -16.90
CA ARG A 123 -5.94 -2.46 -16.31
C ARG A 123 -6.33 -1.18 -15.57
N SER A 124 -7.58 -0.73 -15.66
CA SER A 124 -8.03 0.50 -14.98
C SER A 124 -7.72 0.50 -13.47
N SER A 125 -7.93 -0.65 -12.82
CA SER A 125 -7.69 -0.84 -11.40
C SER A 125 -6.27 -1.24 -11.01
N SER A 126 -5.35 -1.42 -11.95
CA SER A 126 -3.93 -1.59 -11.60
C SER A 126 -3.24 -0.24 -11.45
N GLY A 127 -2.19 -0.20 -10.66
CA GLY A 127 -1.31 0.96 -10.58
C GLY A 127 -0.23 0.93 -11.66
N MET A 128 0.18 2.09 -12.16
CA MET A 128 1.31 2.18 -13.08
C MET A 128 2.23 3.35 -12.72
N ILE A 129 3.52 3.07 -12.66
CA ILE A 129 4.57 4.07 -12.47
C ILE A 129 5.53 4.01 -13.66
N PHE A 130 5.62 5.10 -14.39
CA PHE A 130 6.71 5.33 -15.33
C PHE A 130 7.91 5.86 -14.56
N TYR A 131 8.90 5.01 -14.34
CA TYR A 131 10.20 5.41 -13.82
C TYR A 131 11.07 5.97 -14.94
N PHE A 132 11.38 7.26 -14.85
CA PHE A 132 12.20 7.99 -15.82
C PHE A 132 13.35 8.69 -15.08
N PRO A 133 14.51 8.05 -14.88
CA PRO A 133 15.63 8.66 -14.18
C PRO A 133 16.18 9.86 -14.98
N GLU A 134 15.70 11.05 -14.64
CA GLU A 134 15.96 12.29 -15.38
C GLU A 134 17.43 12.72 -15.35
N TYR A 135 18.18 12.32 -14.32
CA TYR A 135 19.60 12.61 -14.14
C TYR A 135 20.53 11.52 -14.69
N ALA A 136 19.98 10.42 -15.21
CA ALA A 136 20.72 9.41 -15.94
C ALA A 136 19.98 9.03 -17.24
N PRO A 137 19.57 9.99 -18.08
CA PRO A 137 18.84 9.66 -19.28
C PRO A 137 19.78 8.97 -20.26
N GLN A 138 19.35 7.81 -20.77
CA GLN A 138 19.96 7.27 -21.98
C GLN A 138 19.90 8.38 -23.04
N GLN A 139 21.07 8.72 -23.58
CA GLN A 139 21.36 9.97 -24.30
C GLN A 139 20.17 10.54 -25.10
N GLY A 140 19.70 11.72 -24.71
CA GLY A 140 18.69 12.50 -25.46
C GLY A 140 17.24 12.00 -25.33
N ILE A 141 16.97 10.91 -24.62
CA ILE A 141 15.60 10.43 -24.42
C ILE A 141 14.88 11.37 -23.45
N LYS A 142 13.86 12.06 -23.97
CA LYS A 142 12.88 12.83 -23.19
C LYS A 142 11.50 12.21 -23.36
N ILE A 143 10.66 12.37 -22.37
CA ILE A 143 9.23 12.06 -22.52
C ILE A 143 8.62 13.20 -23.35
N SER A 144 7.95 12.88 -24.45
CA SER A 144 7.26 13.89 -25.26
C SER A 144 6.07 14.48 -24.49
N ASP A 145 5.72 15.73 -24.75
CA ASP A 145 4.56 16.38 -24.09
C ASP A 145 3.26 15.61 -24.36
N ALA A 146 3.12 15.04 -25.56
CA ALA A 146 1.99 14.20 -25.91
C ALA A 146 1.93 12.91 -25.08
N MET A 147 3.08 12.29 -24.77
CA MET A 147 3.15 11.11 -23.92
C MET A 147 2.92 11.48 -22.46
N LEU A 148 3.49 12.57 -21.95
CA LEU A 148 3.23 13.07 -20.60
C LEU A 148 1.74 13.35 -20.39
N LYS A 149 1.10 14.02 -21.35
CA LYS A 149 -0.35 14.27 -21.31
C LYS A 149 -1.13 12.96 -21.21
N ARG A 150 -0.81 11.97 -22.06
CA ARG A 150 -1.46 10.65 -22.01
C ARG A 150 -1.27 9.94 -20.68
N ILE A 151 -0.07 10.02 -20.10
CA ILE A 151 0.21 9.42 -18.79
C ILE A 151 -0.63 10.08 -17.70
N ASN A 152 -0.75 11.40 -17.72
CA ASN A 152 -1.53 12.16 -16.74
C ASN A 152 -3.05 11.98 -16.91
N ASP A 153 -3.52 11.71 -18.13
CA ASP A 153 -4.93 11.45 -18.40
C ASP A 153 -5.36 10.02 -17.98
N GLU A 154 -4.42 9.10 -17.72
CA GLU A 154 -4.71 7.71 -17.37
C GLU A 154 -4.83 7.51 -15.84
N GLU A 155 -5.89 6.84 -15.40
CA GLU A 155 -6.14 6.57 -13.98
C GLU A 155 -5.01 5.75 -13.33
N ASN A 156 -4.70 6.08 -12.07
CA ASN A 156 -3.70 5.38 -11.25
C ASN A 156 -2.31 5.29 -11.90
N THR A 157 -1.98 6.27 -12.76
CA THR A 157 -0.70 6.35 -13.45
C THR A 157 0.10 7.57 -12.98
N THR A 158 1.41 7.42 -12.80
CA THR A 158 2.27 8.57 -12.47
C THR A 158 3.67 8.41 -13.07
N VAL A 159 4.40 9.53 -13.15
CA VAL A 159 5.80 9.58 -13.61
C VAL A 159 6.68 9.89 -12.41
N VAL A 160 7.75 9.11 -12.23
CA VAL A 160 8.69 9.27 -11.12
C VAL A 160 10.10 9.41 -11.66
N ASN A 161 10.75 10.52 -11.30
CA ASN A 161 12.08 10.85 -11.82
C ASN A 161 13.22 10.48 -10.86
N PHE A 162 12.90 10.24 -9.59
CA PHE A 162 13.89 10.04 -8.54
C PHE A 162 13.79 8.65 -7.93
N ARG A 163 14.93 7.93 -7.91
CA ARG A 163 15.03 6.61 -7.26
C ARG A 163 14.62 6.66 -5.78
N GLY A 164 14.97 7.74 -5.06
CA GLY A 164 14.59 7.91 -3.65
C GLY A 164 13.09 8.09 -3.41
N ARG A 165 12.33 8.56 -4.42
CA ARG A 165 10.87 8.67 -4.34
C ARG A 165 10.16 7.41 -4.84
N LEU A 166 10.84 6.60 -5.66
CA LEU A 166 10.25 5.45 -6.33
C LEU A 166 9.52 4.50 -5.38
N LEU A 167 10.13 4.17 -4.23
CA LEU A 167 9.51 3.27 -3.26
C LEU A 167 8.25 3.88 -2.64
N ASN A 168 8.28 5.17 -2.30
CA ASN A 168 7.15 5.89 -1.71
C ASN A 168 5.99 5.96 -2.68
N ASP A 169 6.29 6.26 -3.94
CA ASP A 169 5.28 6.38 -4.99
C ASP A 169 4.67 5.00 -5.29
N ILE A 170 5.45 3.91 -5.32
CA ILE A 170 4.93 2.53 -5.46
C ILE A 170 3.98 2.18 -4.31
N ILE A 171 4.37 2.45 -3.07
CA ILE A 171 3.54 2.15 -1.89
C ILE A 171 2.25 2.95 -1.94
N THR A 172 2.33 4.25 -2.25
CA THR A 172 1.17 5.12 -2.32
C THR A 172 0.21 4.66 -3.41
N THR A 173 0.72 4.34 -4.60
CA THR A 173 -0.11 3.81 -5.70
C THR A 173 -0.77 2.49 -5.34
N LEU A 174 -0.08 1.57 -4.67
CA LEU A 174 -0.66 0.30 -4.21
C LEU A 174 -1.79 0.48 -3.20
N ILE A 175 -1.67 1.49 -2.32
CA ILE A 175 -2.73 1.82 -1.35
C ILE A 175 -3.96 2.39 -2.08
N THR A 176 -3.76 3.26 -3.07
CA THR A 176 -4.86 3.92 -3.79
C THR A 176 -5.57 2.99 -4.77
N THR A 177 -4.87 2.04 -5.38
CA THR A 177 -5.47 1.06 -6.31
C THR A 177 -6.13 -0.12 -5.62
N SER A 178 -5.96 -0.25 -4.30
CA SER A 178 -6.55 -1.35 -3.53
C SER A 178 -8.07 -1.21 -3.25
N TYR A 179 -8.74 -0.26 -3.90
CA TYR A 179 -10.12 0.13 -3.61
C TYR A 179 -11.18 -0.48 -4.55
N GLU A 180 -10.85 -1.49 -5.37
CA GLU A 180 -11.91 -2.26 -6.05
C GLU A 180 -12.85 -2.88 -5.00
N LYS A 181 -14.08 -2.38 -4.97
CA LYS A 181 -15.22 -2.95 -4.25
C LYS A 181 -15.81 -4.11 -5.03
#